data_AF-A0A0U1D7J7-F1
#
_entry.id   AF-A0A0U1D7J7-F1
#
_cell.length_a   1.000
_cell.length_b   1.000
_cell.length_c   1.000
_cell.angle_alpha   90.00
_cell.angle_beta   90.00
_cell.angle_gamma   90.00
#
_symmetry.space_group_name_H-M   'P 1'
#
loop_
_entity.id
_entity.type
_entity.pdbx_description
1 polymer ?
#
loop_
_entity_poly.entity_id
_entity_poly.type
_entity_poly.pdbx_seq_one_letter_code
_entity_poly.pdbx_strand_id
1 'polypeptide(L)'
;MNKNIMLITECLSGRILHDFASSMQGIVGGLEELEENNPNMQNEALSLLKESSDDLIYKYKVMKQAYSHSSDNCSFVKTKSNIENYLLKKK
;
A
#
# COMPACT_ATOMS: atom_id res chain seq x y z
N MET A 1 18.67 10.32 19.27
CA MET A 1 17.82 9.43 18.45
C MET A 1 18.50 8.07 18.38
N ASN A 2 17.86 7.00 18.85
CA ASN A 2 18.48 5.68 18.96
C ASN A 2 18.75 5.11 17.55
N LYS A 3 20.00 4.71 17.23
CA LYS A 3 20.39 4.17 15.91
C LYS A 3 19.43 3.08 15.40
N ASN A 4 18.89 2.28 16.31
CA ASN A 4 17.93 1.23 15.99
C ASN A 4 16.60 1.78 15.43
N ILE A 5 16.12 2.91 15.92
CA ILE A 5 14.87 3.53 15.45
C ILE A 5 15.02 4.07 14.03
N MET A 6 16.19 4.62 13.69
CA MET A 6 16.47 5.15 12.36
C MET A 6 16.52 4.01 11.33
N LEU A 7 17.26 2.94 11.62
CA LEU A 7 17.32 1.74 10.79
C LEU A 7 15.94 1.08 10.60
N ILE A 8 15.16 0.95 11.67
CA ILE A 8 13.80 0.40 11.59
C ILE A 8 12.91 1.28 10.71
N THR A 9 12.97 2.60 10.88
CA THR A 9 12.20 3.55 10.06
C THR A 9 12.60 3.47 8.59
N GLU A 10 13.89 3.36 8.30
CA GLU A 10 14.43 3.24 6.95
C GLU A 10 13.95 1.95 6.27
N CYS A 11 14.10 0.80 6.93
CA CYS A 11 13.63 -0.49 6.41
C CYS A 11 12.12 -0.49 6.15
N LEU A 12 11.32 0.06 7.08
CA LEU A 12 9.87 0.14 6.92
C LEU A 12 9.49 1.07 5.78
N SER A 13 10.14 2.23 5.66
CA SER A 13 9.88 3.19 4.59
C SER A 13 10.24 2.60 3.22
N GLY A 14 11.39 1.92 3.12
CA GLY A 14 11.81 1.24 1.90
C GLY A 14 10.83 0.16 1.47
N ARG A 15 10.34 -0.66 2.43
CA ARG A 15 9.33 -1.69 2.15
C ARG A 15 8.00 -1.08 1.71
N ILE A 16 7.55 -0.01 2.36
CA ILE A 16 6.35 0.72 1.95
C ILE A 16 6.50 1.22 0.52
N LEU A 17 7.59 1.93 0.20
CA LEU A 17 7.84 2.45 -1.15
C LEU A 17 7.86 1.34 -2.19
N HIS A 18 8.52 0.22 -1.89
CA HIS A 18 8.54 -0.96 -2.76
C HIS A 18 7.12 -1.48 -3.01
N ASP A 19 6.35 -1.69 -1.94
CA ASP A 19 5.00 -2.25 -2.04
C ASP A 19 4.06 -1.31 -2.82
N PHE A 20 4.22 0.00 -2.71
CA PHE A 20 3.50 0.99 -3.54
C PHE A 20 3.92 0.93 -5.00
N ALA A 21 5.22 0.83 -5.27
CA ALA A 21 5.76 0.73 -6.62
C ALA A 21 5.22 -0.52 -7.34
N SER A 22 5.11 -1.66 -6.65
CA SER A 22 4.54 -2.88 -7.21
C SER A 22 3.08 -2.70 -7.66
N SER A 23 2.22 -2.09 -6.83
CA SER A 23 0.82 -1.86 -7.21
C SER A 23 0.71 -0.85 -8.36
N MET A 24 1.54 0.20 -8.35
CA MET A 24 1.59 1.17 -9.45
C MET A 24 2.03 0.52 -10.76
N GLN A 25 2.98 -0.42 -10.71
CA GLN A 25 3.43 -1.13 -11.90
C GLN A 25 2.33 -2.00 -12.51
N GLY A 26 1.53 -2.68 -11.69
CA GLY A 26 0.36 -3.42 -12.18
C GLY A 26 -0.70 -2.50 -12.82
N ILE A 27 -0.90 -1.29 -12.28
CA ILE A 27 -1.79 -0.30 -12.88
C ILE A 27 -1.25 0.16 -14.25
N VAL A 28 0.02 0.53 -14.33
CA VAL A 28 0.64 0.98 -15.59
C VAL A 28 0.58 -0.12 -16.64
N GLY A 29 0.97 -1.35 -16.29
CA GLY A 29 0.91 -2.49 -17.22
C GLY A 29 -0.51 -2.78 -17.71
N GLY A 30 -1.50 -2.75 -16.83
CA GLY A 30 -2.89 -2.92 -17.24
C GLY A 30 -3.42 -1.81 -18.14
N LEU A 31 -2.92 -0.57 -18.01
CA LEU A 31 -3.26 0.53 -18.93
C LEU A 31 -2.58 0.35 -20.30
N GLU A 32 -1.31 -0.06 -20.32
CA GLU A 32 -0.56 -0.36 -21.54
C GLU A 32 -1.27 -1.47 -22.35
N GLU A 33 -1.69 -2.56 -21.69
CA GLU A 33 -2.42 -3.65 -22.35
C GLU A 33 -3.80 -3.23 -22.90
N LEU A 34 -4.50 -2.29 -22.23
CA LEU A 34 -5.73 -1.73 -22.75
C LEU A 34 -5.49 -0.81 -23.96
N GLU A 35 -4.40 -0.04 -23.97
CA GLU A 35 -4.02 0.82 -25.09
C GLU A 35 -3.71 0.00 -26.35
N GLU A 36 -3.07 -1.16 -26.20
CA GLU A 36 -2.80 -2.10 -27.29
C GLU A 36 -4.06 -2.71 -27.92
N ASN A 37 -5.25 -2.52 -27.32
CA ASN A 37 -6.55 -2.94 -27.82
C ASN A 37 -6.65 -4.43 -28.21
N ASN A 38 -5.87 -5.30 -27.56
CA ASN A 38 -5.92 -6.74 -27.80
C ASN A 38 -7.21 -7.33 -27.18
N PRO A 39 -8.21 -7.76 -27.98
CA PRO A 39 -9.50 -8.21 -27.45
C PRO A 39 -9.39 -9.43 -26.53
N ASN A 40 -8.33 -10.24 -26.71
CA ASN A 40 -8.09 -11.43 -25.92
C ASN A 40 -7.55 -11.10 -24.51
N MET A 41 -6.96 -9.91 -24.33
CA MET A 41 -6.31 -9.52 -23.07
C MET A 41 -7.10 -8.45 -22.30
N GLN A 42 -8.14 -7.85 -22.89
CA GLN A 42 -8.94 -6.80 -22.25
C GLN A 42 -9.49 -7.20 -20.86
N ASN A 43 -10.01 -8.42 -20.73
CA ASN A 43 -10.54 -8.88 -19.43
C ASN A 43 -9.43 -9.09 -18.39
N GLU A 44 -8.25 -9.54 -18.82
CA GLU A 44 -7.09 -9.74 -17.95
C GLU A 44 -6.52 -8.40 -17.49
N ALA A 45 -6.35 -7.44 -18.41
CA ALA A 45 -5.94 -6.07 -18.14
C ALA A 45 -6.89 -5.38 -17.15
N LEU A 46 -8.22 -5.52 -17.33
CA LEU A 46 -9.21 -4.99 -16.39
C LEU A 46 -9.13 -5.64 -15.00
N SER A 47 -8.86 -6.96 -14.93
CA SER A 47 -8.66 -7.65 -13.65
C SER A 47 -7.41 -7.12 -12.95
N LEU A 48 -6.30 -7.00 -13.67
CA LEU A 48 -5.03 -6.50 -13.15
C LEU A 48 -5.16 -5.06 -12.64
N LEU A 49 -5.86 -4.20 -13.39
CA LEU A 49 -6.15 -2.82 -12.97
C LEU A 49 -6.95 -2.79 -11.68
N LYS A 50 -8.00 -3.61 -11.59
CA LYS A 50 -8.85 -3.67 -10.41
C LYS A 50 -8.07 -4.16 -9.19
N GLU A 51 -7.35 -5.27 -9.33
CA GLU A 51 -6.56 -5.87 -8.25
C GLU A 51 -5.47 -4.93 -7.75
N SER A 52 -4.72 -4.33 -8.67
CA SER A 52 -3.65 -3.39 -8.35
C SER A 52 -4.19 -2.11 -7.70
N SER A 53 -5.34 -1.61 -8.16
CA SER A 53 -6.01 -0.44 -7.57
C SER A 53 -6.56 -0.75 -6.17
N ASP A 54 -7.21 -1.89 -6.00
CA ASP A 54 -7.76 -2.33 -4.71
C ASP A 54 -6.64 -2.48 -3.67
N ASP A 55 -5.51 -3.07 -4.06
CA ASP A 55 -4.31 -3.23 -3.24
C ASP A 55 -3.65 -1.88 -2.89
N LEU A 56 -3.49 -0.98 -3.88
CA LEU A 56 -2.96 0.37 -3.65
C LEU A 56 -3.81 1.17 -2.66
N ILE A 57 -5.14 1.14 -2.83
CA ILE A 57 -6.09 1.81 -1.94
C ILE A 57 -6.02 1.21 -0.53
N TYR A 58 -5.90 -0.12 -0.43
CA TYR A 58 -5.76 -0.79 0.86
C TYR A 58 -4.48 -0.34 1.59
N LYS A 59 -3.32 -0.35 0.90
CA LYS A 59 -2.03 0.12 1.43
C LYS A 59 -2.10 1.59 1.85
N TYR A 60 -2.70 2.44 1.03
CA TYR A 60 -2.93 3.85 1.37
C TYR A 60 -3.78 4.01 2.64
N LYS A 61 -4.86 3.24 2.80
CA LYS A 61 -5.69 3.29 4.03
C LYS A 61 -4.91 2.88 5.27
N VAL A 62 -4.08 1.84 5.18
CA VAL A 62 -3.21 1.39 6.28
C VAL A 62 -2.19 2.48 6.63
N MET A 63 -1.50 3.05 5.64
CA MET A 63 -0.58 4.17 5.85
C MET A 63 -1.29 5.37 6.45
N LYS A 64 -2.43 5.77 5.89
CA LYS A 64 -3.21 6.88 6.39
C LYS A 64 -3.56 6.63 7.85
N GLN A 65 -4.01 5.46 8.28
CA GLN A 65 -4.27 5.23 9.71
C GLN A 65 -3.03 5.18 10.58
N ALA A 66 -1.94 4.59 10.07
CA ALA A 66 -0.66 4.55 10.78
C ALA A 66 -0.06 5.95 11.00
N TYR A 67 -0.33 6.89 10.09
CA TYR A 67 0.34 8.20 10.02
C TYR A 67 -0.60 9.42 10.02
N SER A 68 -1.93 9.28 10.00
CA SER A 68 -2.87 10.41 9.99
C SER A 68 -3.09 10.97 11.39
N HIS A 69 -2.74 12.24 11.57
CA HIS A 69 -3.23 13.25 12.52
C HIS A 69 -3.62 12.84 13.95
N SER A 70 -3.14 11.72 14.44
CA SER A 70 -2.87 11.56 15.86
C SER A 70 -1.56 12.30 16.11
N SER A 71 -1.64 13.41 16.84
CA SER A 71 -0.49 14.09 17.47
C SER A 71 0.37 13.18 18.35
N ASP A 72 -0.05 11.92 18.51
CA ASP A 72 0.50 10.87 19.37
C ASP A 72 1.19 9.73 18.60
N ASN A 73 1.28 9.79 17.26
CA ASN A 73 1.91 8.74 16.44
C ASN A 73 3.46 8.76 16.47
N CYS A 74 4.06 9.49 17.40
CA CYS A 74 5.49 9.37 17.73
C CYS A 74 5.85 8.02 18.38
N SER A 75 4.86 7.16 18.68
CA SER A 75 5.04 5.85 19.30
C SER A 75 4.69 4.71 18.35
N PHE A 76 5.71 3.93 17.98
CA PHE A 76 5.58 2.69 17.19
C PHE A 76 4.56 1.72 17.81
N VAL A 77 4.48 1.65 19.14
CA VAL A 77 3.54 0.79 19.86
C VAL A 77 2.09 1.21 19.59
N LYS A 78 1.80 2.53 19.59
CA LYS A 78 0.48 3.06 19.27
C LYS A 78 0.11 2.80 17.81
N THR A 79 1.05 3.02 16.89
CA THR A 79 0.86 2.73 15.47
C THR A 79 0.54 1.25 15.23
N LYS A 80 1.29 0.33 15.87
CA LYS A 80 1.03 -1.12 15.78
C LYS A 80 -0.38 -1.47 16.28
N SER A 81 -0.76 -0.97 17.45
CA SER A 81 -2.09 -1.22 18.03
C SER A 81 -3.22 -0.68 17.15
N ASN A 82 -3.04 0.49 16.53
CA ASN A 82 -4.01 1.07 15.60
C ASN A 82 -4.24 0.18 14.37
N ILE A 83 -3.16 -0.38 13.81
CA ILE A 83 -3.23 -1.31 12.66
C ILE A 83 -3.96 -2.60 13.05
N GLU A 84 -3.59 -3.21 14.19
CA GLU A 84 -4.21 -4.45 14.66
C GLU A 84 -5.72 -4.28 14.90
N ASN A 85 -6.12 -3.17 15.54
CA ASN A 85 -7.53 -2.86 15.78
C ASN A 85 -8.33 -2.67 14.49
N TYR A 86 -7.74 -2.08 13.45
CA TYR A 86 -8.41 -1.94 12.16
C TYR A 86 -8.63 -3.29 11.46
N LEU A 87 -7.63 -4.17 11.48
CA LEU A 87 -7.74 -5.50 10.90
C LEU A 87 -8.81 -6.35 11.60
N LEU A 88 -8.95 -6.21 12.92
CA LEU A 88 -9.98 -6.91 13.70
C LEU A 88 -11.40 -6.43 13.39
N LYS A 89 -11.61 -5.13 13.16
CA LYS A 89 -12.93 -4.56 12.82
C LYS A 89 -13.42 -4.91 11.41
N LYS A 90 -12.56 -5.46 10.56
CA LYS A 90 -12.88 -5.85 9.17
C LYS A 90 -13.32 -7.32 9.03
N LYS A 91 -13.22 -8.13 10.09
CA LYS A 91 -13.84 -9.46 10.20
C LYS A 91 -15.28 -9.33 10.62
#